data_AF-A0A7C5F7N2-F1
#
_entry.id   AF-A0A7C5F7N2-F1
#
_cell.length_a   1.000
_cell.length_b   1.000
_cell.length_c   1.000
_cell.angle_alpha   90.00
_cell.angle_beta   90.00
_cell.angle_gamma   90.00
#
_symmetry.space_group_name_H-M   'P 1'
#
loop_
_entity.id
_entity.type
_entity.pdbx_description
1 polymer ?
#
loop_
_entity_poly.entity_id
_entity_poly.type
_entity_poly.pdbx_seq_one_letter_code
_entity_poly.pdbx_strand_id
1 'polypeptide(L)'
;MAIENVLSWLSKHHPKGIDLSTFEGRFFAQKGVYVLKALGYKGVKKYNFSLYIKGPYCSELADDYYALNVKDPKEKWPPSSDIPEEYGKIINHAFEKDKEFLETVATLHSIYESNKGVSIEKIKAQCEYIKPKSKEYIEEAWKFLKENNIIVTLT
;
A
#
# COMPACT_ATOMS: atom_id res chain seq x y z
N MET A 1 0.03 5.26 18.69
CA MET A 1 1.25 5.03 17.89
C MET A 1 1.37 6.17 16.90
N ALA A 2 2.59 6.64 16.70
CA ALA A 2 2.90 7.81 15.91
C ALA A 2 3.12 7.41 14.43
N ILE A 3 2.44 8.07 13.51
CA ILE A 3 2.48 7.77 12.06
C ILE A 3 3.88 8.00 11.49
N GLU A 4 4.61 8.97 12.03
CA GLU A 4 6.00 9.26 11.69
C GLU A 4 6.92 8.03 11.79
N ASN A 5 6.74 7.17 12.80
CA ASN A 5 7.55 5.96 12.97
C ASN A 5 7.17 4.88 11.94
N VAL A 6 5.89 4.81 11.55
CA VAL A 6 5.42 3.91 10.48
C VAL A 6 5.96 4.39 9.13
N LEU A 7 5.93 5.68 8.86
CA LEU A 7 6.48 6.26 7.64
C LEU A 7 8.01 6.14 7.58
N SER A 8 8.69 6.30 8.72
CA SER A 8 10.13 6.02 8.85
C SER A 8 10.44 4.54 8.57
N TRP A 9 9.63 3.62 9.09
CA TRP A 9 9.76 2.19 8.79
C TRP A 9 9.52 1.87 7.30
N LEU A 10 8.51 2.48 6.67
CA LEU A 10 8.29 2.33 5.23
C LEU A 10 9.46 2.89 4.43
N SER A 11 9.99 4.05 4.83
CA SER A 11 11.15 4.67 4.20
C SER A 11 12.42 3.84 4.34
N LYS A 12 12.61 3.14 5.47
CA LYS A 12 13.70 2.17 5.67
C LYS A 12 13.62 1.02 4.65
N HIS A 13 12.42 0.54 4.32
CA HIS A 13 12.20 -0.60 3.41
C HIS A 13 12.03 -0.19 1.94
N HIS A 14 11.88 1.10 1.66
CA HIS A 14 11.88 1.62 0.30
C HIS A 14 13.32 1.75 -0.23
N PRO A 15 13.64 1.23 -1.43
CA PRO A 15 15.02 1.18 -1.95
C PRO A 15 15.75 2.53 -1.98
N LYS A 16 15.00 3.63 -2.11
CA LYS A 16 15.53 5.00 -2.19
C LYS A 16 15.11 5.90 -1.02
N GLY A 17 14.40 5.38 -0.02
CA GLY A 17 13.67 6.20 0.95
C GLY A 17 12.41 6.84 0.38
N ILE A 18 11.61 7.46 1.25
CA ILE A 18 10.33 8.09 0.89
C ILE A 18 10.45 9.61 1.08
N ASP A 19 10.49 10.34 -0.04
CA ASP A 19 10.51 11.80 -0.04
C ASP A 19 9.08 12.38 -0.10
N LEU A 20 8.53 12.76 1.05
CA LEU A 20 7.17 13.30 1.19
C LEU A 20 6.97 14.66 0.50
N SER A 21 8.04 15.37 0.14
CA SER A 21 7.94 16.60 -0.66
C SER A 21 7.56 16.32 -2.11
N THR A 22 7.82 15.10 -2.60
CA THR A 22 7.51 14.68 -3.97
C THR A 22 6.17 13.97 -4.08
N PHE A 23 5.55 14.06 -5.25
CA PHE A 23 4.35 13.28 -5.56
C PHE A 23 4.61 11.77 -5.39
N GLU A 24 5.79 11.31 -5.82
CA GLU A 24 6.18 9.90 -5.80
C GLU A 24 6.35 9.36 -4.37
N GLY A 25 7.04 10.07 -3.48
CA GLY A 25 7.14 9.64 -2.09
C GLY A 25 5.78 9.61 -1.39
N ARG A 26 4.91 10.60 -1.65
CA ARG A 26 3.53 10.57 -1.13
C ARG A 26 2.71 9.39 -1.66
N PHE A 27 2.93 9.00 -2.91
CA PHE A 27 2.33 7.80 -3.48
C PHE A 27 2.79 6.55 -2.72
N PHE A 28 4.10 6.36 -2.51
CA PHE A 28 4.63 5.23 -1.74
C PHE A 28 4.17 5.22 -0.28
N ALA A 29 4.05 6.39 0.36
CA ALA A 29 3.49 6.49 1.71
C ALA A 29 2.03 6.00 1.75
N GLN A 30 1.19 6.48 0.83
CA GLN A 30 -0.22 6.09 0.73
C GLN A 30 -0.38 4.58 0.47
N LYS A 31 0.38 4.03 -0.49
CA LYS A 31 0.30 2.60 -0.83
C LYS A 31 0.93 1.71 0.22
N GLY A 32 2.06 2.09 0.81
CA GLY A 32 2.71 1.35 1.87
C GLY A 32 1.83 1.23 3.12
N VAL A 33 1.23 2.34 3.57
CA VAL A 33 0.28 2.31 4.71
C VAL A 33 -0.95 1.47 4.38
N TYR A 34 -1.46 1.55 3.15
CA TYR A 34 -2.57 0.70 2.72
C TYR A 34 -2.22 -0.79 2.76
N VAL A 35 -1.06 -1.19 2.24
CA VAL A 35 -0.62 -2.61 2.26
C VAL A 35 -0.39 -3.09 3.69
N LEU A 36 0.19 -2.26 4.58
CA LEU A 36 0.29 -2.59 6.01
C LEU A 36 -1.09 -2.82 6.65
N LYS A 37 -2.08 -1.99 6.30
CA LYS A 37 -3.46 -2.18 6.77
C LYS A 37 -4.04 -3.51 6.25
N ALA A 38 -3.80 -3.83 4.98
CA ALA A 38 -4.23 -5.06 4.33
C ALA A 38 -3.59 -6.32 4.95
N LEU A 39 -2.32 -6.22 5.36
CA LEU A 39 -1.61 -7.25 6.13
C LEU A 39 -2.13 -7.41 7.58
N GLY A 40 -3.07 -6.57 8.02
CA GLY A 40 -3.67 -6.63 9.36
C GLY A 40 -2.92 -5.82 10.43
N TYR A 41 -1.97 -4.96 10.05
CA TYR A 41 -1.25 -4.13 11.02
C TYR A 41 -2.17 -3.14 11.73
N LYS A 42 -2.38 -3.37 13.03
CA LYS A 42 -3.33 -2.58 13.85
C LYS A 42 -2.89 -1.12 14.03
N GLY A 43 -1.61 -0.80 13.88
CA GLY A 43 -1.07 0.56 14.06
C GLY A 43 -1.61 1.59 13.05
N VAL A 44 -2.12 1.13 11.90
CA VAL A 44 -2.66 1.99 10.83
C VAL A 44 -4.18 1.86 10.68
N LYS A 45 -4.87 1.17 11.61
CA LYS A 45 -6.30 0.88 11.50
C LYS A 45 -7.18 2.13 11.37
N LYS A 46 -6.75 3.27 11.93
CA LYS A 46 -7.49 4.55 11.94
C LYS A 46 -7.68 5.17 10.55
N TYR A 47 -6.83 4.82 9.58
CA TYR A 47 -6.88 5.39 8.24
C TYR A 47 -7.92 4.69 7.38
N ASN A 48 -8.91 5.44 6.91
CA ASN A 48 -9.98 4.94 6.06
C ASN A 48 -9.63 5.23 4.61
N PHE A 49 -9.41 4.17 3.84
CA PHE A 49 -9.05 4.29 2.44
C PHE A 49 -10.30 4.14 1.57
N SER A 50 -10.44 5.02 0.59
CA SER A 50 -11.44 4.91 -0.48
C SER A 50 -10.74 4.83 -1.82
N LEU A 51 -11.36 4.15 -2.79
CA LEU A 51 -10.82 4.10 -4.14
C LEU A 51 -10.78 5.51 -4.75
N TYR A 52 -9.62 5.89 -5.27
CA TYR A 52 -9.38 7.20 -5.90
C TYR A 52 -8.64 7.04 -7.24
N ILE A 53 -8.36 8.15 -7.92
CA ILE A 53 -7.78 8.18 -9.28
C ILE A 53 -6.56 7.26 -9.39
N LYS A 54 -5.68 7.24 -8.38
CA LYS A 54 -4.46 6.42 -8.34
C LYS A 54 -4.57 5.20 -7.41
N GLY A 55 -5.75 4.59 -7.31
CA GLY A 55 -6.03 3.50 -6.37
C GLY A 55 -6.44 4.01 -4.98
N PRO A 56 -6.44 3.16 -3.93
CA PRO A 56 -6.92 3.55 -2.60
C PRO A 56 -6.12 4.71 -2.01
N TYR A 57 -6.82 5.70 -1.48
CA TYR A 57 -6.25 6.93 -0.91
C TYR A 57 -6.96 7.26 0.42
N CYS A 58 -6.23 7.83 1.36
CA CYS A 58 -6.75 8.33 2.64
C CYS A 58 -6.30 9.78 2.83
N SER A 59 -7.27 10.71 2.91
CA SER A 59 -7.01 12.14 3.12
C SER A 59 -6.43 12.41 4.50
N GLU A 60 -6.91 11.71 5.53
CA GLU A 60 -6.40 11.89 6.90
C GLU A 60 -4.93 11.47 7.03
N LEU A 61 -4.51 10.44 6.29
CA LEU A 61 -3.09 10.09 6.19
C LEU A 61 -2.29 11.20 5.50
N ALA A 62 -2.88 11.86 4.50
CA ALA A 62 -2.22 12.96 3.83
C ALA A 62 -2.03 14.17 4.74
N ASP A 63 -3.08 14.56 5.47
CA ASP A 63 -3.00 15.64 6.45
C ASP A 63 -1.92 15.33 7.50
N ASP A 64 -1.90 14.10 8.02
CA ASP A 64 -0.90 13.62 8.97
C ASP A 64 0.54 13.76 8.43
N TYR A 65 0.82 13.28 7.22
CA TYR A 65 2.19 13.36 6.68
C TYR A 65 2.59 14.76 6.19
N TYR A 66 1.64 15.62 5.79
CA TYR A 66 1.92 17.01 5.44
C TYR A 66 2.28 17.83 6.68
N ALA A 67 1.64 17.53 7.82
CA ALA A 67 1.92 18.17 9.10
C ALA A 67 3.33 17.85 9.64
N LEU A 68 3.95 16.74 9.22
CA LEU A 68 5.30 16.35 9.68
C LEU A 68 6.40 17.32 9.22
N ASN A 69 6.17 18.03 8.10
CA ASN A 69 7.11 18.98 7.50
C ASN A 69 8.54 18.44 7.44
N VAL A 70 8.69 17.23 6.88
CA VAL A 70 9.97 16.54 6.69
C VAL A 70 10.10 16.13 5.22
N LYS A 71 11.33 16.05 4.71
CA LYS A 71 11.58 15.45 3.40
C LYS A 71 11.46 13.93 3.48
N ASP A 72 12.33 13.28 4.27
CA ASP A 72 12.29 11.84 4.51
C ASP A 72 12.08 11.54 6.01
N PRO A 73 10.99 10.85 6.39
CA PRO A 73 10.71 10.48 7.79
C PRO A 73 11.86 9.75 8.51
N LYS A 74 12.67 8.96 7.81
CA LYS A 74 13.77 8.20 8.45
C LYS A 74 14.92 9.07 8.94
N GLU A 75 15.01 10.32 8.46
CA GLU A 75 16.03 11.28 8.89
C GLU A 75 15.74 11.86 10.28
N LYS A 76 14.48 11.80 10.73
CA LYS A 76 14.02 12.50 11.95
C LYS A 76 13.43 11.55 13.00
N TRP A 77 12.85 10.43 12.59
CA TRP A 77 12.19 9.50 13.52
C TRP A 77 12.71 8.08 13.39
N PRO A 78 12.77 7.33 14.50
CA PRO A 78 13.14 5.92 14.44
C PRO A 78 12.05 5.12 13.70
N PRO A 79 12.42 4.06 12.97
CA PRO A 79 11.45 3.16 12.37
C PRO A 79 10.66 2.44 13.48
N SER A 80 9.36 2.25 13.29
CA SER A 80 8.50 1.51 14.21
C SER A 80 9.03 0.09 14.47
N SER A 81 9.31 -0.24 15.73
CA SER A 81 9.70 -1.60 16.15
C SER A 81 8.54 -2.60 16.18
N ASP A 82 7.31 -2.09 16.15
CA ASP A 82 6.10 -2.89 16.34
C ASP A 82 5.58 -3.50 15.02
N ILE A 83 6.17 -3.12 13.89
CA ILE A 83 5.83 -3.70 12.58
C ILE A 83 6.68 -4.97 12.40
N PRO A 84 6.06 -6.15 12.20
CA PRO A 84 6.81 -7.38 12.00
C PRO A 84 7.76 -7.30 10.80
N GLU A 85 8.98 -7.82 10.97
CA GLU A 85 10.01 -7.76 9.93
C GLU A 85 9.61 -8.55 8.67
N GLU A 86 8.76 -9.57 8.80
CA GLU A 86 8.20 -10.28 7.65
C GLU A 86 7.36 -9.37 6.74
N TYR A 87 6.68 -8.34 7.29
CA TYR A 87 5.99 -7.35 6.47
C TYR A 87 6.99 -6.50 5.68
N GLY A 88 8.20 -6.32 6.20
CA GLY A 88 9.30 -5.61 5.54
C GLY A 88 9.64 -6.24 4.20
N LYS A 89 9.75 -7.57 4.15
CA LYS A 89 10.03 -8.33 2.91
C LYS A 89 8.93 -8.16 1.88
N ILE A 90 7.66 -8.18 2.32
CA ILE A 90 6.49 -8.05 1.45
C ILE A 90 6.40 -6.64 0.87
N ILE A 91 6.55 -5.62 1.71
CA ILE A 91 6.52 -4.21 1.31
C ILE A 91 7.69 -3.88 0.38
N ASN A 92 8.91 -4.33 0.71
CA ASN A 92 10.08 -4.10 -0.11
C ASN A 92 9.93 -4.75 -1.50
N HIS A 93 9.46 -5.99 -1.60
CA HIS A 93 9.15 -6.62 -2.90
C HIS A 93 8.15 -5.79 -3.71
N ALA A 94 7.07 -5.30 -3.08
CA ALA A 94 6.10 -4.45 -3.77
C ALA A 94 6.67 -3.10 -4.23
N PHE A 95 7.64 -2.53 -3.48
CA PHE A 95 8.31 -1.28 -3.81
C PHE A 95 9.39 -1.42 -4.90
N GLU A 96 10.10 -2.55 -4.94
CA GLU A 96 11.20 -2.78 -5.88
C GLU A 96 10.77 -2.97 -7.32
N LYS A 97 9.55 -3.46 -7.53
CA LYS A 97 9.06 -3.79 -8.87
C LYS A 97 8.83 -2.53 -9.72
N ASP A 98 7.76 -1.79 -9.44
CA ASP A 98 7.50 -0.45 -9.98
C ASP A 98 6.20 0.12 -9.37
N LYS A 99 5.88 1.38 -9.72
CA LYS A 99 4.71 2.10 -9.20
C LYS A 99 3.41 1.51 -9.74
N GLU A 100 3.39 1.12 -11.00
CA GLU A 100 2.24 0.55 -11.69
C GLU A 100 1.80 -0.77 -11.05
N PHE A 101 2.75 -1.63 -10.71
CA PHE A 101 2.52 -2.87 -9.97
C PHE A 101 1.96 -2.59 -8.58
N LEU A 102 2.59 -1.71 -7.80
CA LEU A 102 2.11 -1.37 -6.45
C LEU A 102 0.71 -0.75 -6.48
N GLU A 103 0.44 0.11 -7.47
CA GLU A 103 -0.90 0.68 -7.69
C GLU A 103 -1.92 -0.41 -7.99
N THR A 104 -1.55 -1.40 -8.81
CA THR A 104 -2.39 -2.55 -9.17
C THR A 104 -2.68 -3.41 -7.96
N VAL A 105 -1.66 -3.79 -7.18
CA VAL A 105 -1.80 -4.55 -5.92
C VAL A 105 -2.80 -3.87 -4.99
N ALA A 106 -2.60 -2.57 -4.74
CA ALA A 106 -3.46 -1.83 -3.83
C ALA A 106 -4.90 -1.70 -4.35
N THR A 107 -5.06 -1.42 -5.66
CA THR A 107 -6.38 -1.27 -6.30
C THR A 107 -7.13 -2.59 -6.33
N LEU A 108 -6.48 -3.68 -6.75
CA LEU A 108 -7.08 -5.00 -6.85
C LEU A 108 -7.56 -5.49 -5.47
N HIS A 109 -6.74 -5.31 -4.43
CA HIS A 109 -7.15 -5.60 -3.05
C HIS A 109 -8.34 -4.74 -2.60
N SER A 110 -8.35 -3.45 -2.94
CA SER A 110 -9.44 -2.53 -2.55
C SER A 110 -10.78 -2.94 -3.16
N ILE A 111 -10.76 -3.35 -4.43
CA ILE A 111 -11.94 -3.85 -5.14
C ILE A 111 -12.38 -5.18 -4.52
N TYR A 112 -11.47 -6.11 -4.28
CA TYR A 112 -11.76 -7.40 -3.63
C TYR A 112 -12.42 -7.21 -2.26
N GLU A 113 -11.82 -6.41 -1.38
CA GLU A 113 -12.35 -6.20 -0.02
C GLU A 113 -13.73 -5.54 -0.01
N SER A 114 -13.98 -4.63 -0.96
CA SER A 114 -15.27 -3.95 -1.09
C SER A 114 -16.36 -4.83 -1.71
N ASN A 115 -15.99 -5.97 -2.31
CA ASN A 115 -16.87 -6.85 -3.08
C ASN A 115 -16.69 -8.32 -2.68
N LYS A 116 -16.59 -8.61 -1.38
CA LYS A 116 -16.47 -9.99 -0.88
C LYS A 116 -17.61 -10.86 -1.41
N GLY A 117 -17.25 -12.05 -1.90
CA GLY A 117 -18.18 -13.01 -2.51
C GLY A 117 -18.36 -12.85 -4.03
N VAL A 118 -17.81 -11.79 -4.65
CA VAL A 118 -17.77 -11.68 -6.12
C VAL A 118 -16.64 -12.55 -6.69
N SER A 119 -16.87 -13.14 -7.87
CA SER A 119 -15.88 -14.00 -8.52
C SER A 119 -14.62 -13.25 -8.89
N ILE A 120 -13.49 -13.96 -8.86
CA ILE A 120 -12.18 -13.34 -9.13
C ILE A 120 -12.09 -12.76 -10.54
N GLU A 121 -12.72 -13.39 -11.53
CA GLU A 121 -12.74 -12.92 -12.91
C GLU A 121 -13.39 -11.52 -12.99
N LYS A 122 -14.47 -11.29 -12.24
CA LYS A 122 -15.13 -9.98 -12.17
C LYS A 122 -14.29 -8.95 -11.42
N ILE A 123 -13.63 -9.34 -10.33
CA ILE A 123 -12.72 -8.44 -9.59
C ILE A 123 -11.55 -7.99 -10.49
N LYS A 124 -10.93 -8.93 -11.21
CA LYS A 124 -9.84 -8.65 -12.15
C LYS A 124 -10.32 -7.77 -13.31
N ALA A 125 -11.46 -8.10 -13.92
CA ALA A 125 -12.03 -7.29 -15.01
C ALA A 125 -12.35 -5.85 -14.56
N GLN A 126 -12.87 -5.67 -13.35
CA GLN A 126 -13.10 -4.34 -12.78
C GLN A 126 -11.78 -3.59 -12.55
N CYS A 127 -10.74 -4.27 -12.07
CA CYS A 127 -9.43 -3.67 -11.92
C CYS A 127 -8.84 -3.26 -13.28
N GLU A 128 -8.97 -4.10 -14.31
CA GLU A 128 -8.56 -3.79 -15.69
C GLU A 128 -9.29 -2.56 -16.24
N TYR A 129 -10.60 -2.48 -16.02
CA TYR A 129 -11.42 -1.34 -16.44
C TYR A 129 -10.94 -0.03 -15.79
N ILE A 130 -10.63 -0.06 -14.49
CA ILE A 130 -10.14 1.12 -13.75
C ILE A 130 -8.67 1.43 -14.10
N LYS A 131 -7.87 0.40 -14.37
CA LYS A 131 -6.41 0.46 -14.59
C LYS A 131 -6.02 -0.18 -15.92
N PRO A 132 -6.48 0.36 -17.07
CA PRO A 132 -6.23 -0.27 -18.38
C PRO A 132 -4.75 -0.35 -18.72
N LYS A 133 -3.95 0.62 -18.25
CA LYS A 133 -2.50 0.67 -18.44
C LYS A 133 -1.74 -0.38 -17.62
N SER A 134 -2.37 -0.95 -16.59
CA SER A 134 -1.72 -1.90 -15.68
C SER A 134 -2.26 -3.32 -15.84
N LYS A 135 -2.94 -3.60 -16.96
CA LYS A 135 -3.52 -4.91 -17.27
C LYS A 135 -2.51 -6.05 -17.12
N GLU A 136 -1.28 -5.82 -17.59
CA GLU A 136 -0.20 -6.81 -17.54
C GLU A 136 0.19 -7.23 -16.11
N TYR A 137 -0.05 -6.36 -15.12
CA TYR A 137 0.26 -6.63 -13.72
C TYR A 137 -0.87 -7.33 -12.96
N ILE A 138 -2.08 -7.46 -13.51
CA ILE A 138 -3.25 -7.93 -12.74
C ILE A 138 -3.06 -9.36 -12.22
N GLU A 139 -2.59 -10.28 -13.08
CA GLU A 139 -2.37 -11.67 -12.70
C GLU A 139 -1.26 -11.79 -11.66
N GLU A 140 -0.17 -11.04 -11.84
CA GLU A 140 0.95 -11.05 -10.92
C GLU A 140 0.58 -10.42 -9.57
N ALA A 141 -0.16 -9.30 -9.58
CA ALA A 141 -0.66 -8.65 -8.38
C ALA A 141 -1.61 -9.57 -7.61
N TRP A 142 -2.47 -10.33 -8.30
CA TRP A 142 -3.32 -11.32 -7.67
C TRP A 142 -2.52 -12.43 -6.99
N LYS A 143 -1.51 -12.96 -7.70
CA LYS A 143 -0.60 -13.97 -7.15
C LYS A 143 0.12 -13.44 -5.91
N PHE A 144 0.66 -12.23 -5.97
CA PHE A 144 1.30 -11.55 -4.85
C PHE A 144 0.36 -11.44 -3.63
N LEU A 145 -0.89 -11.02 -3.83
CA LEU A 145 -1.86 -10.88 -2.75
C LEU A 145 -2.18 -12.23 -2.08
N LYS A 146 -2.27 -13.32 -2.86
CA LYS A 146 -2.50 -14.67 -2.33
C LYS A 146 -1.30 -15.22 -1.58
N GLU A 147 -0.11 -15.16 -2.18
CA GLU A 147 1.12 -15.74 -1.59
C GLU A 147 1.50 -15.07 -0.26
N ASN A 148 1.12 -13.80 -0.10
CA ASN A 148 1.37 -13.03 1.11
C ASN A 148 0.18 -13.03 2.11
N ASN A 149 -0.82 -13.89 1.90
CA ASN A 149 -2.02 -14.01 2.74
C ASN A 149 -2.79 -12.68 2.96
N ILE A 150 -2.68 -11.74 2.02
CA ILE A 150 -3.43 -10.49 2.04
C ILE A 150 -4.88 -10.75 1.60
N ILE A 151 -5.07 -11.71 0.69
CA ILE A 151 -6.39 -12.18 0.28
C ILE A 151 -6.55 -13.65 0.65
N VAL A 152 -7.67 -13.98 1.28
CA VAL A 152 -8.06 -15.36 1.59
C VAL A 152 -9.15 -15.78 0.61
N THR A 153 -8.78 -16.56 -0.40
CA THR A 153 -9.77 -17.26 -1.24
C THR A 153 -10.23 -18.50 -0.49
N LEU A 154 -11.52 -18.61 -0.17
CA LEU A 154 -12.11 -19.89 0.23
C LEU A 154 -11.96 -20.84 -0.97
N THR A 155 -11.13 -21.86 -0.82
CA THR A 155 -11.01 -22.99 -1.75
C THR A 155 -12.24 -23.87 -1.71
#